data_AF-A0A4T0X7L8-F1
#
_entry.id   AF-A0A4T0X7L8-F1
#
_cell.length_a   1.000
_cell.length_b   1.000
_cell.length_c   1.000
_cell.angle_alpha   90.00
_cell.angle_beta   90.00
_cell.angle_gamma   90.00
#
_symmetry.space_group_name_H-M   'P 1'
#
loop_
_entity.id
_entity.type
_entity.pdbx_description
1 polymer ?
#
loop_
_entity_poly.entity_id
_entity_poly.type
_entity_poly.pdbx_seq_one_letter_code
_entity_poly.pdbx_strand_id
1 'polypeptide(L)'
;MISTPLIPNLDYDHVYEPAEDTFLFLDLFESLHEKGYFHSKKFTSKTPIVLEIGSGSGVISTFVSQHKVVPNSINLASDINLIALETTKRTHSHNKPVNEPFDIVRSDLTNCFRSNQIDVLFFNPPYVPSEDIPSIPNIEDDSNSAWLDLALVGGDNGMLITNKVLDKLDTTLSLNGEAYILFCARNNHPKVISQFKQENENFNVELVIERKCGWEELAIYRFTKLQ
;
A
#
# COMPACT_ATOMS: atom_id res chain seq x y z
N MET A 1 12.24 15.55 8.67
CA MET A 1 11.19 15.89 7.69
C MET A 1 11.77 15.85 6.29
N ILE A 2 11.80 14.63 5.78
CA ILE A 2 12.02 14.26 4.40
C ILE A 2 10.88 14.88 3.56
N SER A 3 11.21 15.41 2.39
CA SER A 3 10.25 16.09 1.52
C SER A 3 9.22 15.12 0.94
N THR A 4 7.94 15.49 1.06
CA THR A 4 6.82 14.81 0.37
C THR A 4 6.91 15.01 -1.15
N PRO A 5 6.72 13.95 -1.95
CA PRO A 5 6.66 14.04 -3.41
C PRO A 5 5.56 14.99 -3.91
N LEU A 6 5.87 15.74 -4.96
CA LEU A 6 4.91 16.58 -5.68
C LEU A 6 4.12 15.76 -6.71
N ILE A 7 2.83 16.03 -6.84
CA ILE A 7 1.92 15.32 -7.76
C ILE A 7 1.55 16.26 -8.91
N PRO A 8 2.19 16.16 -10.08
CA PRO A 8 1.89 17.07 -11.19
C PRO A 8 0.58 16.67 -11.88
N ASN A 9 -0.38 17.61 -11.94
CA ASN A 9 -1.67 17.46 -12.64
C ASN A 9 -2.46 16.23 -12.17
N LEU A 10 -2.83 16.20 -10.89
CA LEU A 10 -3.70 15.16 -10.35
C LEU A 10 -5.10 15.27 -10.97
N ASP A 11 -5.62 14.15 -11.46
CA ASP A 11 -7.01 14.04 -11.91
C ASP A 11 -7.89 13.69 -10.72
N TYR A 12 -8.49 14.72 -10.12
CA TYR A 12 -9.29 14.61 -8.90
C TYR A 12 -10.59 13.82 -9.09
N ASP A 13 -11.06 13.65 -10.33
CA ASP A 13 -12.28 12.90 -10.61
C ASP A 13 -12.00 11.39 -10.68
N HIS A 14 -10.75 10.98 -10.90
CA HIS A 14 -10.41 9.59 -11.19
C HIS A 14 -9.34 9.00 -10.28
N VAL A 15 -8.58 9.81 -9.56
CA VAL A 15 -7.44 9.35 -8.76
C VAL A 15 -7.55 9.90 -7.35
N TYR A 16 -7.34 9.02 -6.36
CA TYR A 16 -7.36 9.38 -4.95
C TYR A 16 -6.33 10.46 -4.62
N GLU A 17 -6.82 11.58 -4.08
CA GLU A 17 -5.99 12.65 -3.52
C GLU A 17 -5.41 12.20 -2.18
N PRO A 18 -4.08 12.35 -1.96
CA PRO A 18 -3.48 12.03 -0.67
C PRO A 18 -4.15 12.75 0.50
N ALA A 19 -4.56 11.95 1.48
CA ALA A 19 -5.12 12.44 2.74
C ALA A 19 -4.34 11.88 3.95
N GLU A 20 -4.93 11.98 5.12
CA GLU A 20 -4.32 11.62 6.42
C GLU A 20 -3.80 10.18 6.48
N ASP A 21 -4.48 9.25 5.81
CA ASP A 21 -4.08 7.85 5.62
C ASP A 21 -2.77 7.71 4.81
N THR A 22 -2.63 8.51 3.76
CA THR A 22 -1.43 8.58 2.93
C THR A 22 -0.28 9.19 3.72
N PHE A 23 -0.54 10.28 4.45
CA PHE A 23 0.49 10.93 5.28
C PHE A 23 0.93 10.04 6.45
N LEU A 24 0.04 9.22 7.01
CA LEU A 24 0.41 8.24 8.03
C LEU A 24 1.44 7.22 7.52
N PHE A 25 1.32 6.79 6.26
CA PHE A 25 2.35 5.95 5.61
C PHE A 25 3.67 6.70 5.42
N LEU A 26 3.64 7.96 4.99
CA LEU A 26 4.86 8.75 4.84
C LEU A 26 5.60 8.92 6.18
N ASP A 27 4.87 9.21 7.25
CA ASP A 27 5.43 9.35 8.60
C ASP A 27 6.02 8.02 9.12
N LEU A 28 5.35 6.90 8.84
CA LEU A 28 5.87 5.58 9.13
C LEU A 28 7.20 5.33 8.41
N PHE A 29 7.23 5.54 7.09
CA PHE A 29 8.42 5.27 6.29
C PHE A 29 9.58 6.24 6.56
N GLU A 30 9.28 7.52 6.86
CA GLU A 30 10.27 8.46 7.39
C GLU A 30 10.88 7.90 8.69
N SER A 31 10.04 7.50 9.65
CA SER A 31 10.53 6.97 10.93
C SER A 31 11.38 5.71 10.75
N LEU A 32 10.98 4.80 9.86
CA LEU A 32 11.74 3.59 9.55
C LEU A 32 13.08 3.90 8.88
N HIS A 33 13.12 4.90 7.99
CA HIS A 33 14.33 5.36 7.33
C HIS A 33 15.30 6.01 8.32
N GLU A 34 14.84 6.94 9.16
CA GLU A 34 15.66 7.62 10.18
C GLU A 34 16.27 6.63 11.20
N LYS A 35 15.52 5.57 11.55
CA LYS A 35 16.00 4.49 12.42
C LYS A 35 16.95 3.51 11.72
N GLY A 36 17.17 3.66 10.41
CA GLY A 36 17.97 2.72 9.61
C GLY A 36 17.39 1.31 9.57
N TYR A 37 16.08 1.14 9.75
CA TYR A 37 15.43 -0.16 9.92
C TYR A 37 15.78 -1.12 8.76
N PHE A 38 15.49 -0.70 7.52
CA PHE A 38 15.78 -1.51 6.33
C PHE A 38 17.27 -1.58 5.97
N HIS A 39 18.09 -0.60 6.39
CA HIS A 39 19.54 -0.64 6.21
C HIS A 39 20.18 -1.75 7.05
N SER A 40 19.64 -1.98 8.25
CA SER A 40 20.08 -3.06 9.14
C SER A 40 19.51 -4.43 8.74
N LYS A 41 18.43 -4.44 7.94
CA LYS A 41 17.71 -5.65 7.58
C LYS A 41 18.41 -6.37 6.44
N LYS A 42 18.73 -7.65 6.65
CA LYS A 42 19.24 -8.53 5.60
C LYS A 42 18.08 -9.24 4.94
N PHE A 43 17.61 -8.71 3.81
CA PHE A 43 16.88 -9.53 2.85
C PHE A 43 17.85 -10.59 2.31
N THR A 44 17.36 -11.80 2.04
CA THR A 44 18.18 -13.02 1.83
C THR A 44 19.16 -12.91 0.66
N SER A 45 20.34 -12.32 0.83
CA SER A 45 21.41 -12.15 -0.19
C SER A 45 20.93 -11.69 -1.58
N LYS A 46 19.75 -11.08 -1.66
CA LYS A 46 19.07 -10.68 -2.90
C LYS A 46 18.67 -9.20 -2.83
N THR A 47 18.48 -8.61 -4.00
CA THR A 47 17.83 -7.31 -4.18
C THR A 47 16.38 -7.42 -3.74
N PRO A 48 15.93 -6.68 -2.71
CA PRO A 48 14.55 -6.75 -2.24
C PRO A 48 13.56 -6.24 -3.28
N ILE A 49 12.40 -6.89 -3.37
CA ILE A 49 11.26 -6.43 -4.17
C ILE A 49 10.28 -5.70 -3.25
N VAL A 50 10.04 -4.43 -3.55
CA VAL A 50 9.11 -3.55 -2.84
C VAL A 50 7.86 -3.39 -3.69
N LEU A 51 6.68 -3.55 -3.10
CA LEU A 51 5.40 -3.47 -3.80
C LEU A 51 4.41 -2.56 -3.05
N GLU A 52 3.88 -1.56 -3.74
CA GLU A 52 2.63 -0.90 -3.37
C GLU A 52 1.45 -1.54 -4.09
N ILE A 53 0.39 -1.86 -3.36
CA ILE A 53 -0.92 -2.21 -3.92
C ILE A 53 -1.82 -0.98 -3.84
N GLY A 54 -2.53 -0.66 -4.92
CA GLY A 54 -3.43 0.49 -4.98
C GLY A 54 -2.69 1.83 -4.93
N SER A 55 -1.74 2.03 -5.84
CA SER A 55 -0.83 3.18 -5.80
C SER A 55 -1.50 4.55 -5.87
N GLY A 56 -2.71 4.66 -6.44
CA GLY A 56 -3.43 5.92 -6.54
C GLY A 56 -2.61 7.03 -7.21
N SER A 57 -2.26 8.07 -6.46
CA SER A 57 -1.41 9.18 -6.93
C SER A 57 0.09 8.84 -7.02
N GLY A 58 0.51 7.71 -6.43
CA GLY A 58 1.88 7.20 -6.42
C GLY A 58 2.81 7.88 -5.41
N VAL A 59 2.27 8.67 -4.48
CA VAL A 59 3.07 9.45 -3.53
C VAL A 59 3.86 8.56 -2.58
N ILE A 60 3.27 7.47 -2.05
CA ILE A 60 3.96 6.58 -1.10
C ILE A 60 5.09 5.84 -1.82
N SER A 61 4.80 5.17 -2.95
CA SER A 61 5.82 4.55 -3.81
C SER A 61 6.95 5.51 -4.19
N THR A 62 6.60 6.73 -4.59
CA THR A 62 7.60 7.74 -4.95
C THR A 62 8.46 8.13 -3.76
N PHE A 63 7.86 8.33 -2.57
CA PHE A 63 8.60 8.65 -1.35
C PHE A 63 9.58 7.53 -0.97
N VAL A 64 9.11 6.28 -0.95
CA VAL A 64 9.90 5.09 -0.60
C VAL A 64 11.11 4.95 -1.54
N SER A 65 10.87 5.05 -2.84
CA SER A 65 11.89 4.96 -3.90
C SER A 65 12.88 6.14 -3.85
N GLN A 66 12.38 7.38 -3.89
CA GLN A 66 13.18 8.60 -3.96
C GLN A 66 14.17 8.72 -2.79
N HIS A 67 13.72 8.34 -1.58
CA HIS A 67 14.53 8.48 -0.37
C HIS A 67 15.25 7.19 0.02
N LYS A 68 15.19 6.15 -0.83
CA LYS A 68 15.80 4.84 -0.57
C LYS A 68 15.46 4.30 0.82
N VAL A 69 14.18 4.38 1.18
CA VAL A 69 13.69 3.86 2.46
C VAL A 69 14.05 2.38 2.56
N VAL A 70 13.91 1.63 1.46
CA VAL A 70 14.42 0.27 1.28
C VAL A 70 15.59 0.32 0.29
N PRO A 71 16.86 0.26 0.75
CA PRO A 71 18.01 0.47 -0.13
C PRO A 71 18.27 -0.71 -1.08
N ASN A 72 18.77 -0.40 -2.29
CA ASN A 72 19.11 -1.39 -3.32
C ASN A 72 17.93 -2.27 -3.71
N SER A 73 16.74 -1.69 -3.83
CA SER A 73 15.49 -2.41 -4.10
C SER A 73 15.03 -2.31 -5.55
N ILE A 74 14.10 -3.18 -5.93
CA ILE A 74 13.25 -3.03 -7.12
C ILE A 74 11.89 -2.57 -6.61
N ASN A 75 11.46 -1.37 -6.99
CA ASN A 75 10.20 -0.78 -6.56
C ASN A 75 9.12 -1.01 -7.62
N LEU A 76 7.99 -1.57 -7.21
CA LEU A 76 6.83 -1.82 -8.04
C LEU A 76 5.63 -1.11 -7.43
N ALA A 77 4.88 -0.39 -8.27
CA ALA A 77 3.60 0.18 -7.88
C ALA A 77 2.50 -0.48 -8.72
N SER A 78 1.44 -0.94 -8.07
CA SER A 78 0.33 -1.59 -8.77
C SER A 78 -1.00 -0.92 -8.47
N ASP A 79 -1.88 -0.94 -9.46
CA ASP A 79 -3.23 -0.43 -9.35
C ASP A 79 -4.12 -1.11 -10.40
N ILE A 80 -5.43 -1.13 -10.17
CA ILE A 80 -6.39 -1.62 -11.14
C ILE A 80 -6.80 -0.50 -12.12
N ASN A 81 -6.71 0.75 -11.67
CA ASN A 81 -7.01 1.97 -12.40
C ASN A 81 -5.79 2.41 -13.24
N LEU A 82 -5.96 2.45 -14.57
CA LEU A 82 -4.91 2.88 -15.49
C LEU A 82 -4.55 4.37 -15.34
N ILE A 83 -5.52 5.21 -14.97
CA ILE A 83 -5.31 6.65 -14.75
C ILE A 83 -4.44 6.86 -13.49
N ALA A 84 -4.66 6.06 -12.44
CA ALA A 84 -3.81 6.02 -11.26
C ALA A 84 -2.37 5.59 -11.62
N LEU A 85 -2.19 4.53 -12.41
CA LEU A 85 -0.85 4.08 -12.84
C LEU A 85 -0.09 5.14 -13.63
N GLU A 86 -0.74 5.80 -14.59
CA GLU A 86 -0.12 6.88 -15.35
C GLU A 86 0.21 8.08 -14.45
N THR A 87 -0.65 8.38 -13.46
CA THR A 87 -0.39 9.40 -12.44
C THR A 87 0.82 9.02 -11.58
N THR A 88 0.89 7.80 -11.07
CA THR A 88 2.04 7.27 -10.32
C THR A 88 3.35 7.39 -11.11
N LYS A 89 3.33 7.04 -12.40
CA LYS A 89 4.50 7.19 -13.28
C LYS A 89 4.96 8.65 -13.40
N ARG A 90 4.01 9.57 -13.55
CA ARG A 90 4.25 11.01 -13.65
C ARG A 90 4.80 11.58 -12.34
N THR A 91 4.17 11.23 -11.22
CA THR A 91 4.61 11.58 -9.86
C THR A 91 6.04 11.11 -9.63
N HIS A 92 6.34 9.84 -9.91
CA HIS A 92 7.69 9.30 -9.76
C HIS A 92 8.70 10.06 -10.63
N SER A 93 8.40 10.24 -11.92
CA SER A 93 9.31 10.90 -12.88
C SER A 93 9.57 12.38 -12.53
N HIS A 94 8.57 13.09 -12.01
CA HIS A 94 8.66 14.51 -11.67
C HIS A 94 9.59 14.75 -10.47
N ASN A 95 9.58 13.84 -9.50
CA ASN A 95 10.33 13.99 -8.24
C ASN A 95 11.81 13.60 -8.35
N LYS A 96 12.35 13.51 -9.58
CA LYS A 96 13.76 13.24 -9.89
C LYS A 96 14.28 12.04 -9.08
N PRO A 97 13.72 10.85 -9.33
CA PRO A 97 14.00 9.69 -8.54
C PRO A 97 15.47 9.30 -8.68
N VAL A 98 15.99 8.66 -7.64
CA VAL A 98 17.32 8.04 -7.67
C VAL A 98 17.37 6.91 -8.70
N ASN A 99 18.57 6.45 -9.09
CA ASN A 99 18.76 5.34 -10.04
C ASN A 99 18.39 3.96 -9.45
N GLU A 100 17.27 3.82 -8.73
CA GLU A 100 16.70 2.51 -8.38
C GLU A 100 15.63 2.11 -9.40
N PRO A 101 15.52 0.81 -9.75
CA PRO A 101 14.46 0.33 -10.62
C PRO A 101 13.08 0.66 -10.03
N PHE A 102 12.24 1.29 -10.85
CA PHE A 102 10.86 1.60 -10.54
C PHE A 102 9.99 1.23 -11.75
N ASP A 103 8.96 0.44 -11.54
CA ASP A 103 8.01 0.11 -12.59
C ASP A 103 6.56 0.08 -12.06
N ILE A 104 5.61 0.22 -12.98
CA ILE A 104 4.19 0.22 -12.70
C ILE A 104 3.54 -1.02 -13.32
N VAL A 105 2.60 -1.65 -12.63
CA VAL A 105 1.92 -2.84 -13.12
C VAL A 105 0.43 -2.76 -12.88
N ARG A 106 -0.37 -2.95 -13.93
CA ARG A 106 -1.81 -3.11 -13.77
C ARG A 106 -2.12 -4.49 -13.22
N SER A 107 -2.73 -4.55 -12.04
CA SER A 107 -3.05 -5.80 -11.35
C SER A 107 -4.31 -5.66 -10.53
N ASP A 108 -5.08 -6.75 -10.44
CA ASP A 108 -6.03 -6.94 -9.34
C ASP A 108 -5.27 -7.52 -8.15
N LEU A 109 -4.98 -6.66 -7.17
CA LEU A 109 -4.23 -6.98 -5.95
C LEU A 109 -2.93 -7.72 -6.31
N THR A 110 -2.71 -8.91 -5.74
CA THR A 110 -1.47 -9.69 -5.88
C THR A 110 -1.46 -10.64 -7.10
N ASN A 111 -2.50 -10.64 -7.94
CA ASN A 111 -2.74 -11.71 -8.92
C ASN A 111 -1.64 -11.86 -9.99
N CYS A 112 -0.94 -10.79 -10.35
CA CYS A 112 0.09 -10.84 -11.39
C CYS A 112 1.51 -11.15 -10.86
N PHE A 113 1.68 -11.25 -9.54
CA PHE A 113 3.00 -11.43 -8.93
C PHE A 113 3.28 -12.91 -8.66
N ARG A 114 4.56 -13.29 -8.83
CA ARG A 114 5.01 -14.63 -8.47
C ARG A 114 4.93 -14.82 -6.96
N SER A 115 4.51 -16.01 -6.54
CA SER A 115 4.43 -16.35 -5.13
C SER A 115 5.79 -16.27 -4.41
N ASN A 116 5.74 -15.87 -3.15
CA ASN A 116 6.88 -15.78 -2.23
C ASN A 116 8.03 -14.88 -2.73
N GLN A 117 7.73 -13.80 -3.45
CA GLN A 117 8.75 -12.90 -3.99
C GLN A 117 8.81 -11.54 -3.33
N ILE A 118 7.70 -11.04 -2.78
CA ILE A 118 7.61 -9.66 -2.30
C ILE A 118 8.25 -9.55 -0.92
N ASP A 119 9.27 -8.71 -0.80
CA ASP A 119 10.06 -8.54 0.44
C ASP A 119 9.47 -7.44 1.33
N VAL A 120 8.96 -6.38 0.72
CA VAL A 120 8.25 -5.30 1.42
C VAL A 120 6.99 -4.99 0.64
N LEU A 121 5.83 -5.18 1.27
CA LEU A 121 4.53 -4.84 0.72
C LEU A 121 3.94 -3.69 1.53
N PHE A 122 3.30 -2.74 0.88
CA PHE A 122 2.42 -1.81 1.58
C PHE A 122 1.12 -1.61 0.82
N PHE A 123 0.05 -1.45 1.59
CA PHE A 123 -1.29 -1.36 1.07
C PHE A 123 -2.10 -0.37 1.89
N ASN A 124 -2.54 0.71 1.24
CA ASN A 124 -3.61 1.56 1.72
C ASN A 124 -4.92 1.09 1.05
N PRO A 125 -5.72 0.23 1.71
CA PRO A 125 -6.87 -0.38 1.07
C PRO A 125 -8.04 0.60 0.91
N PRO A 126 -8.99 0.33 0.01
CA PRO A 126 -10.32 0.89 0.13
C PRO A 126 -10.98 0.32 1.41
N TYR A 127 -11.09 1.14 2.45
CA TYR A 127 -11.51 0.74 3.80
C TYR A 127 -12.88 1.29 4.22
N VAL A 128 -13.55 2.08 3.37
CA VAL A 128 -14.83 2.73 3.71
C VAL A 128 -15.97 1.70 3.65
N PRO A 129 -16.77 1.55 4.73
CA PRO A 129 -17.93 0.67 4.72
C PRO A 129 -19.03 1.14 3.76
N SER A 130 -19.56 0.24 2.94
CA SER A 130 -20.68 0.48 2.02
C SER A 130 -21.43 -0.83 1.73
N GLU A 131 -22.76 -0.77 1.59
CA GLU A 131 -23.58 -1.91 1.15
C GLU A 131 -23.43 -2.18 -0.36
N ASP A 132 -23.13 -1.12 -1.14
CA ASP A 132 -22.91 -1.20 -2.57
C ASP A 132 -21.41 -1.32 -2.87
N ILE A 133 -21.03 -2.38 -3.58
CA ILE A 133 -19.66 -2.59 -4.05
C ILE A 133 -19.56 -2.04 -5.47
N PRO A 134 -18.68 -1.05 -5.73
CA PRO A 134 -18.52 -0.51 -7.07
C PRO A 134 -17.96 -1.58 -8.02
N SER A 135 -18.55 -1.68 -9.20
CA SER A 135 -17.95 -2.43 -10.30
C SER A 135 -16.73 -1.70 -10.84
N ILE A 136 -15.74 -2.44 -11.33
CA ILE A 136 -14.61 -1.85 -12.06
C ILE A 136 -15.16 -1.13 -13.29
N PRO A 137 -14.98 0.20 -13.41
CA PRO A 137 -15.52 0.95 -14.54
C PRO A 137 -14.87 0.52 -15.86
N ASN A 138 -15.61 0.65 -16.95
CA ASN A 138 -14.99 0.61 -18.27
C ASN A 138 -14.16 1.88 -18.46
N ILE A 139 -12.99 1.78 -19.10
CA ILE A 139 -12.12 2.93 -19.37
C ILE A 139 -12.82 3.94 -20.28
N GLU A 140 -13.77 3.47 -21.10
CA GLU A 140 -14.59 4.31 -21.99
C GLU A 140 -15.80 4.94 -21.29
N ASP A 141 -16.17 4.45 -20.10
CA ASP A 141 -17.25 5.02 -19.29
C ASP A 141 -16.69 6.11 -18.37
N ASP A 142 -16.79 7.35 -18.84
CA ASP A 142 -16.38 8.59 -18.16
C ASP A 142 -17.35 8.97 -17.03
N SER A 143 -17.85 8.00 -16.26
CA SER A 143 -18.65 8.32 -15.08
C SER A 143 -17.72 8.78 -13.96
N ASN A 144 -17.63 10.09 -13.78
CA ASN A 144 -16.67 10.81 -12.92
C ASN A 144 -16.54 10.36 -11.44
N SER A 145 -17.35 9.43 -10.91
CA SER A 145 -17.22 9.00 -9.50
C SER A 145 -16.79 7.54 -9.31
N ALA A 146 -16.97 6.67 -10.31
CA ALA A 146 -16.88 5.23 -10.08
C ALA A 146 -15.44 4.75 -9.77
N TRP A 147 -14.42 5.46 -10.30
CA TRP A 147 -13.02 5.19 -9.97
C TRP A 147 -12.65 5.61 -8.54
N LEU A 148 -13.19 6.74 -8.05
CA LEU A 148 -13.01 7.17 -6.67
C LEU A 148 -13.75 6.26 -5.69
N ASP A 149 -14.98 5.85 -6.04
CA ASP A 149 -15.73 4.88 -5.25
C ASP A 149 -14.93 3.58 -5.12
N LEU A 150 -14.31 3.09 -6.21
CA LEU A 150 -13.45 1.91 -6.17
C LEU A 150 -12.18 2.09 -5.31
N ALA A 151 -11.64 3.30 -5.24
CA ALA A 151 -10.49 3.63 -4.41
C ALA A 151 -10.82 3.70 -2.90
N LEU A 152 -12.08 3.91 -2.54
CA LEU A 152 -12.53 4.12 -1.16
C LEU A 152 -13.31 2.93 -0.58
N VAL A 153 -14.19 2.31 -1.36
CA VAL A 153 -15.22 1.38 -0.86
C VAL A 153 -14.68 -0.02 -0.61
N GLY A 154 -14.74 -0.45 0.64
CA GLY A 154 -14.29 -1.76 1.11
C GLY A 154 -15.41 -2.76 1.43
N GLY A 155 -16.64 -2.55 0.94
CA GLY A 155 -17.82 -3.39 1.24
C GLY A 155 -18.39 -3.19 2.65
N ASP A 156 -19.30 -4.06 3.10
CA ASP A 156 -20.17 -3.83 4.28
C ASP A 156 -19.46 -3.35 5.55
N ASN A 157 -18.27 -3.87 5.82
CA ASN A 157 -17.45 -3.51 6.99
C ASN A 157 -16.10 -2.87 6.59
N GLY A 158 -15.93 -2.51 5.33
CA GLY A 158 -14.69 -1.95 4.80
C GLY A 158 -13.54 -2.94 4.68
N MET A 159 -13.78 -4.25 4.82
CA MET A 159 -12.73 -5.28 4.84
C MET A 159 -12.75 -6.21 3.63
N LEU A 160 -13.67 -6.06 2.67
CA LEU A 160 -13.81 -6.96 1.53
C LEU A 160 -12.49 -7.09 0.74
N ILE A 161 -11.86 -5.96 0.43
CA ILE A 161 -10.63 -5.93 -0.37
C ILE A 161 -9.41 -6.27 0.49
N THR A 162 -9.35 -5.75 1.71
CA THR A 162 -8.27 -6.05 2.68
C THR A 162 -8.20 -7.55 2.98
N ASN A 163 -9.33 -8.23 3.18
CA ASN A 163 -9.38 -9.67 3.43
C ASN A 163 -8.77 -10.47 2.28
N LYS A 164 -9.04 -10.10 1.02
CA LYS A 164 -8.43 -10.77 -0.15
C LYS A 164 -6.90 -10.70 -0.14
N VAL A 165 -6.32 -9.61 0.36
CA VAL A 165 -4.87 -9.46 0.50
C VAL A 165 -4.36 -10.27 1.69
N LEU A 166 -5.05 -10.23 2.83
CA LEU A 166 -4.70 -11.03 4.01
C LEU A 166 -4.69 -12.53 3.71
N ASP A 167 -5.71 -13.04 2.99
CA ASP A 167 -5.83 -14.45 2.60
C ASP A 167 -4.68 -14.94 1.72
N LYS A 168 -4.08 -14.03 0.92
CA LYS A 168 -2.98 -14.33 0.02
C LYS A 168 -1.62 -13.97 0.59
N LEU A 169 -1.56 -13.38 1.78
CA LEU A 169 -0.36 -12.73 2.30
C LEU A 169 0.80 -13.71 2.45
N ASP A 170 0.51 -14.90 2.97
CA ASP A 170 1.50 -15.97 3.11
C ASP A 170 2.14 -16.32 1.76
N THR A 171 1.34 -16.54 0.73
CA THR A 171 1.86 -16.90 -0.61
C THR A 171 2.44 -15.71 -1.38
N THR A 172 2.22 -14.48 -0.93
CA THR A 172 2.71 -13.26 -1.59
C THR A 172 4.11 -12.91 -1.09
N LEU A 173 4.28 -12.88 0.23
CA LEU A 173 5.51 -12.45 0.87
C LEU A 173 6.62 -13.50 0.75
N SER A 174 7.83 -13.02 0.49
CA SER A 174 9.05 -13.81 0.59
C SER A 174 9.31 -14.25 2.03
N LEU A 175 10.29 -15.15 2.20
CA LEU A 175 10.77 -15.52 3.53
C LEU A 175 11.37 -14.31 4.25
N ASN A 176 10.89 -14.01 5.47
CA ASN A 176 11.19 -12.78 6.23
C ASN A 176 10.68 -11.47 5.57
N GLY A 177 9.84 -11.59 4.53
CA GLY A 177 9.14 -10.48 3.93
C GLY A 177 8.12 -9.88 4.90
N GLU A 178 7.81 -8.61 4.72
CA GLU A 178 6.85 -7.92 5.56
C GLU A 178 5.84 -7.09 4.77
N ALA A 179 4.64 -6.97 5.31
CA ALA A 179 3.58 -6.13 4.77
C ALA A 179 3.17 -5.05 5.78
N TYR A 180 2.86 -3.86 5.29
CA TYR A 180 2.31 -2.75 6.05
C TYR A 180 0.92 -2.43 5.51
N ILE A 181 -0.11 -2.72 6.31
CA ILE A 181 -1.50 -2.59 5.88
C ILE A 181 -2.20 -1.60 6.80
N LEU A 182 -2.86 -0.62 6.19
CA LEU A 182 -3.65 0.38 6.90
C LEU A 182 -5.05 -0.15 7.20
N PHE A 183 -5.55 0.24 8.37
CA PHE A 183 -6.91 -0.01 8.83
C PHE A 183 -7.50 1.27 9.42
N CYS A 184 -8.82 1.41 9.31
CA CYS A 184 -9.60 2.37 10.07
C CYS A 184 -10.29 1.67 11.26
N ALA A 185 -10.54 2.36 12.37
CA ALA A 185 -11.22 1.82 13.54
C ALA A 185 -12.58 1.18 13.20
N ARG A 186 -13.28 1.69 12.18
CA ARG A 186 -14.55 1.11 11.68
C ARG A 186 -14.39 -0.31 11.14
N ASN A 187 -13.18 -0.71 10.75
CA ASN A 187 -12.89 -2.07 10.28
C ASN A 187 -12.75 -3.08 11.43
N ASN A 188 -12.81 -2.64 12.71
CA ASN A 188 -12.59 -3.49 13.88
C ASN A 188 -11.25 -4.24 13.81
N HIS A 189 -10.19 -3.50 13.45
CA HIS A 189 -8.85 -4.06 13.26
C HIS A 189 -8.33 -4.87 14.47
N PRO A 190 -8.61 -4.56 15.76
CA PRO A 190 -8.12 -5.39 16.85
C PRO A 190 -8.67 -6.83 16.78
N LYS A 191 -9.93 -7.00 16.37
CA LYS A 191 -10.55 -8.31 16.17
C LYS A 191 -9.96 -9.01 14.94
N VAL A 192 -9.85 -8.31 13.80
CA VAL A 192 -9.27 -8.84 12.56
C VAL A 192 -7.85 -9.36 12.80
N ILE A 193 -7.01 -8.55 13.45
CA ILE A 193 -5.62 -8.91 13.74
C ILE A 193 -5.53 -10.09 14.73
N SER A 194 -6.41 -10.14 15.73
CA SER A 194 -6.46 -11.26 16.67
C SER A 194 -6.83 -12.57 15.99
N GLN A 195 -7.80 -12.54 15.07
CA GLN A 195 -8.19 -13.69 14.27
C GLN A 195 -7.08 -14.12 13.31
N PHE A 196 -6.49 -13.17 12.58
CA PHE A 196 -5.38 -13.45 11.66
C PHE A 196 -4.23 -14.16 12.37
N LYS A 197 -3.83 -13.71 13.57
CA LYS A 197 -2.78 -14.36 14.38
C LYS A 197 -3.12 -15.79 14.81
N GLN A 198 -4.39 -16.09 15.06
CA GLN A 198 -4.83 -17.44 15.43
C GLN A 198 -4.80 -18.39 14.23
N GLU A 199 -5.08 -17.88 13.03
CA GLU A 199 -5.13 -18.66 11.79
C GLU A 199 -3.76 -18.79 11.12
N ASN A 200 -2.81 -17.90 11.43
CA ASN A 200 -1.52 -17.78 10.77
C ASN A 200 -0.37 -17.70 11.79
N GLU A 201 -0.03 -18.84 12.40
CA GLU A 201 1.05 -18.95 13.40
C GLU A 201 2.44 -18.58 12.84
N ASN A 202 2.59 -18.63 11.52
CA ASN A 202 3.81 -18.26 10.81
C ASN A 202 3.94 -16.74 10.58
N PHE A 203 3.13 -15.91 11.22
CA PHE A 203 3.23 -14.46 11.15
C PHE A 203 3.41 -13.82 12.52
N ASN A 204 4.35 -12.87 12.61
CA ASN A 204 4.34 -11.87 13.66
C ASN A 204 3.57 -10.63 13.16
N VAL A 205 2.67 -10.09 13.98
CA VAL A 205 1.86 -8.91 13.60
C VAL A 205 1.88 -7.86 14.70
N GLU A 206 2.28 -6.64 14.35
CA GLU A 206 2.54 -5.54 15.28
C GLU A 206 1.87 -4.25 14.80
N LEU A 207 1.27 -3.50 15.71
CA LEU A 207 0.85 -2.12 15.43
C LEU A 207 2.11 -1.24 15.39
N VAL A 208 2.39 -0.61 14.25
CA VAL A 208 3.63 0.17 14.07
C VAL A 208 3.41 1.67 14.15
N ILE A 209 2.22 2.15 13.82
CA ILE A 209 1.81 3.55 13.99
C ILE A 209 0.29 3.62 14.05
N GLU A 210 -0.23 4.55 14.85
CA GLU A 210 -1.65 4.91 14.90
C GLU A 210 -1.80 6.43 14.98
N ARG A 211 -2.90 6.95 14.45
CA ARG A 211 -3.23 8.37 14.50
C ARG A 211 -4.74 8.56 14.51
N LYS A 212 -5.19 9.50 15.34
CA LYS A 212 -6.55 10.02 15.30
C LYS A 212 -6.58 11.32 14.49
N CYS A 213 -7.30 11.32 13.37
CA CYS A 213 -7.51 12.47 12.51
C CYS A 213 -9.00 12.81 12.45
N GLY A 214 -9.42 13.81 13.23
CA GLY A 214 -10.83 14.15 13.38
C GLY A 214 -11.64 13.00 13.98
N TRP A 215 -12.54 12.43 13.17
CA TRP A 215 -13.40 11.30 13.54
C TRP A 215 -12.83 9.94 13.16
N GLU A 216 -11.76 9.93 12.35
CA GLU A 216 -11.12 8.71 11.90
C GLU A 216 -9.95 8.36 12.82
N GLU A 217 -9.83 7.08 13.13
CA GLU A 217 -8.70 6.50 13.84
C GLU A 217 -8.07 5.49 12.89
N LEU A 218 -6.85 5.80 12.48
CA LEU A 218 -6.09 5.10 11.46
C LEU A 218 -4.95 4.36 12.13
N ALA A 219 -4.73 3.11 11.73
CA ALA A 219 -3.72 2.24 12.28
C ALA A 219 -3.01 1.48 11.16
N ILE A 220 -1.68 1.46 11.17
CA ILE A 220 -0.91 0.61 10.25
C ILE A 220 -0.30 -0.53 11.05
N TYR A 221 -0.61 -1.76 10.62
CA TYR A 221 -0.01 -2.97 11.16
C TYR A 221 1.09 -3.48 10.24
N ARG A 222 2.19 -3.91 10.83
CA ARG A 222 3.24 -4.67 10.16
C ARG A 222 3.00 -6.17 10.37
N PHE A 223 2.93 -6.91 9.27
CA PHE A 223 2.85 -8.36 9.22
C PHE A 223 4.19 -8.88 8.73
N THR A 224 4.93 -9.60 9.57
CA THR A 224 6.23 -10.20 9.21
C THR A 224 6.06 -11.70 9.09
N LYS A 225 6.32 -12.24 7.89
CA LYS A 225 6.32 -13.69 7.65
C LYS A 225 7.54 -14.31 8.34
N LEU A 226 7.28 -15.23 9.26
CA LEU A 226 8.29 -15.98 10.00
C LEU A 226 8.78 -17.17 9.16
N GLN A 227 9.92 -17.74 9.56
CA GLN A 227 10.50 -18.92 8.93
C GLN A 227 9.68 -20.18 9.17
#